data_AF-A0A349FA68-F1
#
_entry.id   AF-A0A349FA68-F1
#
_cell.length_a   1.000
_cell.length_b   1.000
_cell.length_c   1.000
_cell.angle_alpha   90.00
_cell.angle_beta   90.00
_cell.angle_gamma   90.00
#
_symmetry.space_group_name_H-M   'P 1'
#
loop_
_entity.id
_entity.type
_entity.pdbx_description
1 polymer ?
#
loop_
_entity_poly.entity_id
_entity_poly.type
_entity_poly.pdbx_seq_one_letter_code
_entity_poly.pdbx_strand_id
1 'polypeptide(L)'
;MSFSKRLKAMIKEERFTQAKFADDMGVSRSAIEKYLSGENQPTAGLLMSISQHSVFRKYTMWLLSGTVEPDAGQVCPAFSTQELCGLTTGENDIQKEA
;
A
#
# COMPACT_ATOMS: atom_id res chain seq x y z
N MET A 1 7.58 5.81 7.24
CA MET A 1 7.46 4.59 6.40
C MET A 1 7.56 4.95 4.92
N SER A 2 8.18 4.13 4.06
CA SER A 2 8.28 4.45 2.62
C SER A 2 6.99 4.08 1.86
N PHE A 3 6.64 4.85 0.83
CA PHE A 3 5.52 4.54 -0.07
C PHE A 3 5.65 3.14 -0.69
N SER A 4 6.85 2.80 -1.18
CA SER A 4 7.16 1.51 -1.81
C SER A 4 6.82 0.31 -0.92
N LYS A 5 7.17 0.38 0.36
CA LYS A 5 6.86 -0.67 1.34
C LYS A 5 5.36 -0.77 1.64
N ARG A 6 4.66 0.36 1.72
CA ARG A 6 3.20 0.39 1.91
C ARG A 6 2.46 -0.22 0.73
N LEU A 7 2.86 0.14 -0.50
CA LEU A 7 2.33 -0.47 -1.72
C LEU A 7 2.55 -1.99 -1.72
N LYS A 8 3.74 -2.44 -1.31
CA LYS A 8 4.05 -3.88 -1.21
C LYS A 8 3.14 -4.61 -0.22
N ALA A 9 2.90 -4.02 0.95
CA ALA A 9 2.06 -4.62 1.99
C ALA A 9 0.60 -4.72 1.55
N MET A 10 0.06 -3.67 0.91
CA MET A 10 -1.28 -3.68 0.30
C MET A 10 -1.45 -4.85 -0.68
N ILE A 11 -0.53 -5.00 -1.64
CA ILE A 11 -0.62 -6.05 -2.67
C ILE A 11 -0.59 -7.44 -2.03
N LYS A 12 0.26 -7.61 -1.00
CA LYS A 12 0.42 -8.88 -0.29
C LYS A 12 -0.79 -9.24 0.56
N GLU A 13 -1.40 -8.27 1.24
CA GLU A 13 -2.60 -8.47 2.06
C GLU A 13 -3.75 -9.06 1.24
N GLU A 14 -3.95 -8.50 0.05
CA GLU A 14 -5.01 -8.95 -0.87
C GLU A 14 -4.63 -10.22 -1.65
N ARG A 15 -3.45 -10.79 -1.39
CA ARG A 15 -2.89 -11.98 -2.07
C ARG A 15 -2.79 -11.81 -3.59
N PHE A 16 -2.56 -10.57 -4.04
CA PHE A 16 -2.27 -10.29 -5.44
C PHE A 16 -0.82 -10.61 -5.76
N THR A 17 -0.58 -11.13 -6.96
CA THR A 17 0.76 -11.13 -7.54
C THR A 17 1.06 -9.74 -8.11
N GLN A 18 2.34 -9.38 -8.25
CA GLN A 18 2.71 -8.12 -8.88
C GLN A 18 2.22 -8.02 -10.34
N ALA A 19 2.21 -9.15 -11.05
CA ALA A 19 1.69 -9.22 -12.42
C ALA A 19 0.18 -8.91 -12.45
N LYS A 20 -0.62 -9.62 -11.63
CA LYS A 20 -2.06 -9.38 -11.56
C LYS A 20 -2.38 -7.95 -11.14
N PHE A 21 -1.65 -7.40 -10.17
CA PHE A 21 -1.80 -6.01 -9.77
C PHE A 21 -1.48 -5.04 -10.91
N ALA A 22 -0.40 -5.29 -11.66
CA ALA A 22 -0.03 -4.46 -12.80
C ALA A 22 -1.12 -4.47 -13.89
N ASP A 23 -1.65 -5.65 -14.20
CA ASP A 23 -2.72 -5.85 -15.17
C ASP A 23 -4.00 -5.10 -14.76
N ASP A 24 -4.44 -5.25 -13.51
CA ASP A 24 -5.64 -4.58 -12.97
C ASP A 24 -5.46 -3.04 -12.89
N MET A 25 -4.23 -2.57 -12.76
CA MET A 25 -3.90 -1.13 -12.71
C MET A 25 -3.54 -0.53 -14.07
N GLY A 26 -3.52 -1.34 -15.14
CA GLY A 26 -3.23 -0.89 -16.50
C GLY A 26 -1.78 -0.40 -16.69
N VAL A 27 -0.83 -0.97 -15.94
CA VAL A 27 0.60 -0.63 -16.02
C VAL A 27 1.45 -1.87 -16.26
N SER A 28 2.70 -1.69 -16.67
CA SER A 28 3.60 -2.83 -16.86
C SER A 28 4.07 -3.39 -15.51
N ARG A 29 4.29 -4.71 -15.45
CA ARG A 29 4.91 -5.36 -14.29
C ARG A 29 6.26 -4.72 -13.90
N SER A 30 7.07 -4.36 -14.89
CA SER A 30 8.35 -3.67 -14.64
C SER A 30 8.17 -2.31 -13.96
N ALA A 31 7.11 -1.56 -14.30
CA ALA A 31 6.79 -0.32 -13.60
C ALA A 31 6.45 -0.58 -12.12
N ILE A 32 5.62 -1.60 -11.84
CA ILE A 32 5.31 -2.02 -10.47
C ILE A 32 6.58 -2.42 -9.71
N GLU A 33 7.48 -3.21 -10.31
CA GLU A 33 8.75 -3.59 -9.70
C GLU A 33 9.58 -2.36 -9.30
N LYS A 34 9.69 -1.34 -10.16
CA LYS A 34 10.39 -0.09 -9.87
C LYS A 34 9.72 0.74 -8.77
N TYR A 35 8.38 0.72 -8.69
CA TYR A 35 7.67 1.40 -7.60
C TYR A 35 7.87 0.68 -6.27
N LEU A 36 7.92 -0.65 -6.28
CA LEU A 36 8.15 -1.48 -5.09
C LEU A 36 9.60 -1.44 -4.60
N SER A 37 10.58 -1.27 -5.50
CA SER A 37 11.99 -1.04 -5.14
C SER A 37 12.24 0.40 -4.69
N GLY A 38 11.36 1.34 -5.08
CA GLY A 38 11.52 2.77 -4.80
C GLY A 38 12.43 3.49 -5.79
N GLU A 39 12.85 2.82 -6.87
CA GLU A 39 13.59 3.43 -7.98
C GLU A 39 12.79 4.53 -8.68
N ASN A 40 11.47 4.31 -8.82
CA ASN A 40 10.57 5.26 -9.45
C ASN A 40 9.42 5.63 -8.52
N GLN A 41 8.94 6.87 -8.68
CA GLN A 41 7.67 7.29 -8.09
C GLN A 41 6.50 6.86 -8.97
N PRO A 42 5.35 6.47 -8.36
CA PRO A 42 4.14 6.16 -9.10
C PRO A 42 3.62 7.38 -9.86
N THR A 43 2.97 7.15 -10.99
CA THR A 43 2.25 8.22 -11.70
C THR A 43 0.97 8.59 -10.95
N ALA A 44 0.49 9.83 -11.14
CA ALA A 44 -0.82 10.24 -10.61
C ALA A 44 -1.95 9.32 -11.11
N GLY A 45 -1.86 8.85 -12.36
CA GLY A 45 -2.82 7.90 -12.94
C GLY A 45 -2.89 6.58 -12.17
N LEU A 46 -1.74 6.02 -11.75
CA LEU A 46 -1.74 4.81 -10.93
C LEU A 46 -2.46 5.03 -9.59
N LEU A 47 -2.20 6.16 -8.94
CA LEU A 47 -2.83 6.48 -7.65
C LEU A 47 -4.35 6.64 -7.80
N MET A 48 -4.81 7.26 -8.88
CA MET A 48 -6.23 7.34 -9.22
C MET A 48 -6.83 5.94 -9.41
N SER A 49 -6.19 5.06 -10.20
CA SER A 49 -6.64 3.68 -10.39
C SER A 49 -6.77 2.91 -9.07
N ILE A 50 -5.76 3.01 -8.20
CA ILE A 50 -5.78 2.37 -6.86
C ILE A 50 -6.94 2.90 -6.03
N SER A 51 -7.17 4.22 -6.01
CA SER A 51 -8.23 4.85 -5.21
C SER A 51 -9.65 4.53 -5.70
N GLN A 52 -9.80 4.14 -6.96
CA GLN A 52 -11.08 3.78 -7.58
C GLN A 52 -11.31 2.27 -7.59
N HIS A 53 -10.27 1.47 -7.37
CA HIS A 53 -10.36 0.01 -7.38
C HIS A 53 -11.13 -0.51 -6.17
N SER A 54 -12.10 -1.40 -6.41
CA SER A 54 -13.02 -1.93 -5.40
C SER A 54 -12.31 -2.56 -4.20
N VAL A 55 -11.18 -3.23 -4.43
CA VAL A 55 -10.39 -3.89 -3.38
C VAL A 55 -9.41 -2.94 -2.70
N PHE A 56 -8.76 -2.04 -3.44
CA PHE A 56 -7.60 -1.29 -2.94
C PHE A 56 -7.96 0.10 -2.40
N ARG A 57 -9.14 0.63 -2.73
CA ARG A 57 -9.62 1.93 -2.27
C ARG A 57 -9.58 2.12 -0.75
N LYS A 58 -9.80 1.04 0.02
CA LYS A 58 -9.77 1.05 1.49
C LYS A 58 -8.40 1.37 2.09
N TYR A 59 -7.32 1.32 1.30
CA TYR A 59 -5.97 1.61 1.76
C TYR A 59 -5.45 2.97 1.28
N THR A 60 -6.26 3.77 0.56
CA THR A 60 -5.79 4.99 -0.13
C THR A 60 -5.11 5.95 0.83
N MET A 61 -5.77 6.23 1.96
CA MET A 61 -5.27 7.14 2.97
C MET A 61 -3.96 6.61 3.58
N TRP A 62 -3.96 5.34 3.99
CA TRP A 62 -2.77 4.70 4.53
C TRP A 62 -1.60 4.65 3.55
N LEU A 63 -1.85 4.38 2.27
CA LEU A 63 -0.83 4.35 1.22
C LEU A 63 -0.15 5.71 1.02
N LEU A 64 -0.89 6.80 1.14
CA LEU A 64 -0.40 8.16 0.91
C LEU A 64 0.25 8.75 2.16
N SER A 65 -0.49 8.88 3.26
CA SER A 65 -0.04 9.56 4.49
C SER A 65 0.40 8.62 5.62
N GLY A 66 0.07 7.33 5.53
CA GLY A 66 0.50 6.32 6.52
C GLY A 66 -0.44 6.23 7.71
N THR A 67 -1.53 6.96 7.63
CA THR A 67 -2.49 7.17 8.70
C THR A 67 -3.79 6.43 8.33
N VAL A 68 -4.65 6.15 9.30
CA VAL A 68 -5.87 5.32 9.09
C VAL A 68 -7.08 6.05 9.63
N GLU A 69 -8.25 5.80 9.05
CA GLU A 69 -9.54 6.37 9.46
C GLU A 69 -10.61 5.27 9.32
N PRO A 70 -10.71 4.35 10.29
CA PRO A 70 -11.56 3.17 10.18
C PRO A 70 -13.04 3.49 9.96
N ASP A 71 -13.52 4.57 10.57
CA ASP A 71 -14.91 5.03 10.44
C ASP A 71 -15.26 5.46 9.01
N ALA A 72 -14.26 5.92 8.24
CA ALA A 72 -14.39 6.25 6.81
C ALA A 72 -14.05 5.05 5.89
N GLY A 73 -13.87 3.86 6.45
CA GLY A 73 -13.45 2.66 5.72
C GLY A 73 -12.01 2.72 5.20
N GLN A 74 -11.17 3.61 5.75
CA GLN A 74 -9.75 3.72 5.41
C GLN A 74 -8.92 2.96 6.44
N VAL A 75 -8.37 1.82 6.03
CA VAL A 75 -7.67 0.86 6.88
C VAL A 75 -6.23 0.67 6.42
N CYS A 76 -5.46 -0.07 7.22
CA CYS A 76 -4.14 -0.57 6.85
C CYS A 76 -4.16 -2.11 6.72
N PRO A 77 -3.18 -2.71 6.02
CA PRO A 77 -2.97 -4.16 6.04
C PRO A 77 -2.76 -4.71 7.45
N ALA A 78 -2.90 -6.02 7.64
CA ALA A 78 -2.62 -6.65 8.92
C ALA A 78 -1.18 -6.37 9.37
N PHE A 79 -0.96 -6.19 10.68
CA PHE A 79 0.37 -5.92 11.24
C PHE A 79 1.40 -6.97 10.80
N SER A 80 1.04 -8.26 10.81
CA SER A 80 1.89 -9.35 10.32
C SER A 80 2.32 -9.16 8.86
N THR A 81 1.43 -8.68 7.99
CA THR A 81 1.75 -8.35 6.60
C THR A 81 2.70 -7.17 6.50
N GLN A 82 2.48 -6.15 7.33
CA GLN A 82 3.35 -4.97 7.40
C GLN A 82 4.77 -5.34 7.85
N GLU A 83 4.90 -6.18 8.88
CA GLU A 83 6.18 -6.70 9.38
C GLU A 83 6.96 -7.45 8.30
N LEU A 84 6.29 -8.33 7.56
CA LEU A 84 6.89 -9.05 6.42
C LEU A 84 7.36 -8.12 5.29
N CYS A 85 6.87 -6.88 5.26
CA CYS A 85 7.28 -5.84 4.30
C CYS A 85 8.31 -4.87 4.89
N GLY A 86 8.82 -5.14 6.09
CA GLY A 86 9.82 -4.31 6.77
C GLY A 86 9.27 -2.93 7.15
N LEU A 87 7.98 -2.87 7.49
CA LEU A 87 7.30 -1.67 8.01
C LEU A 87 7.26 -1.66 9.55
N THR A 88 8.10 -2.44 10.24
CA THR A 88 8.14 -2.46 11.70
C THR A 88 8.44 -1.08 12.27
N THR A 89 7.56 -0.59 13.14
CA THR A 89 7.86 0.47 14.12
C THR A 89 8.89 -0.07 15.10
N GLY A 90 10.16 0.25 14.88
CA GLY A 90 11.05 0.53 16.00
C GLY A 90 10.81 1.97 16.44
N GLU A 91 10.23 2.13 17.63
CA GLU A 91 10.36 3.31 18.52
C GLU A 91 9.58 4.60 18.32
N ASN A 92 8.72 4.84 17.31
CA ASN A 92 7.94 6.11 17.30
C ASN A 92 6.52 5.98 16.74
N ASP A 93 5.63 5.31 17.46
CA ASP A 93 4.22 5.71 17.45
C ASP A 93 3.54 5.22 18.74
N ILE A 94 3.44 6.13 19.71
CA ILE A 94 2.55 5.98 20.86
C ILE A 94 1.14 6.03 20.30
N GLN A 95 0.46 4.88 20.26
CA GLN A 95 -0.99 4.78 20.49
C GLN A 95 -1.36 3.31 20.74
N LYS A 96 -0.88 2.83 21.88
CA LYS A 96 -1.51 1.73 22.60
C LYS A 96 -2.21 2.37 23.79
N GLU A 97 -3.39 2.97 23.57
CA GLU A 97 -4.32 3.35 24.65
C GLU A 97 -5.66 3.81 24.07
N ALA A 98 -6.62 2.88 24.05
CA ALA A 98 -7.98 3.01 24.61
C ALA A 98 -8.69 1.66 24.51
#